data_AF-A0A1X0I7E6-F1
#
_entry.id   AF-A0A1X0I7E6-F1
#
_cell.length_a   1.000
_cell.length_b   1.000
_cell.length_c   1.000
_cell.angle_alpha   90.00
_cell.angle_beta   90.00
_cell.angle_gamma   90.00
#
_symmetry.space_group_name_H-M   'P 1'
#
loop_
_entity.id
_entity.type
_entity.pdbx_description
1 polymer ?
#
loop_
_entity_poly.entity_id
_entity_poly.type
_entity_poly.pdbx_seq_one_letter_code
_entity_poly.pdbx_strand_id
1 'polypeptide(L)'
;MASNLASDLASDTIVRTSTGEAVAFWVLGALALIGAIGVVLAVNAVYSAMFLAMTMIILAVFYMIQDALFLGVVQVVVYTGAVMMLFLFVLMLIGVDSAESLKETLHGQRIAAALAGVGFGVLLIAAIGAGATRGFAGLTTANANGNVEGLAALIFSRYVWAFELTSALLITAAIGAMVLAHRERFERRKTQRELSQERFQPGGHPTPMPSPGVYARHNAVDVAALLPDGSYSELSVSPILRSRGADGEQTPSRQASPSLSQGGAS
;
A
#
# COMPACT_ATOMS: atom_id res chain seq x y z
N MET A 1 53.88 26.62 -21.98
CA MET A 1 53.92 26.30 -20.54
C MET A 1 52.80 26.99 -19.76
N ALA A 2 52.58 28.31 -19.92
CA ALA A 2 51.46 29.02 -19.27
C ALA A 2 50.04 28.60 -19.76
N SER A 3 49.91 28.15 -21.02
CA SER A 3 48.65 27.61 -21.56
C SER A 3 48.19 26.34 -20.85
N ASN A 4 49.13 25.48 -20.48
CA ASN A 4 48.86 24.20 -19.81
C ASN A 4 48.49 24.43 -18.34
N LEU A 5 49.10 25.41 -17.68
CA LEU A 5 48.72 25.80 -16.32
C LEU A 5 47.30 26.37 -16.26
N ALA A 6 46.90 27.20 -17.24
CA ALA A 6 45.54 27.73 -17.30
C ALA A 6 44.49 26.65 -17.61
N SER A 7 44.81 25.69 -18.49
CA SER A 7 43.92 24.54 -18.75
C SER A 7 43.87 23.59 -17.55
N ASP A 8 44.98 23.38 -16.85
CA ASP A 8 45.03 22.53 -15.65
C ASP A 8 44.31 23.20 -14.48
N LEU A 9 44.42 24.51 -14.28
CA LEU A 9 43.67 25.27 -13.27
C LEU A 9 42.16 25.32 -13.56
N ALA A 10 41.78 25.46 -14.84
CA ALA A 10 40.39 25.39 -15.26
C ALA A 10 39.80 23.98 -15.07
N SER A 11 40.60 22.95 -15.37
CA SER A 11 40.23 21.54 -15.13
C SER A 11 40.15 21.23 -13.63
N ASP A 12 41.09 21.72 -12.81
CA ASP A 12 41.12 21.52 -11.35
C ASP A 12 39.96 22.26 -10.65
N THR A 13 39.48 23.37 -11.23
CA THR A 13 38.29 24.09 -10.74
C THR A 13 36.99 23.37 -11.10
N ILE A 14 36.90 22.79 -12.30
CA ILE A 14 35.72 22.02 -12.76
C ILE A 14 35.61 20.67 -12.03
N VAL A 15 36.71 20.11 -11.55
CA VAL A 15 36.76 18.79 -10.88
C VAL A 15 36.52 18.89 -9.36
N ARG A 16 36.60 20.07 -8.74
CA ARG A 16 36.33 20.23 -7.30
C ARG A 16 34.86 20.49 -7.03
N THR A 17 34.21 19.54 -6.35
CA THR A 17 32.91 19.74 -5.68
C THR A 17 32.98 20.99 -4.82
N SER A 18 32.02 21.90 -4.98
CA SER A 18 31.99 23.12 -4.15
C SER A 18 31.79 22.73 -2.68
N THR A 19 32.34 23.52 -1.75
CA THR A 19 32.16 23.24 -0.31
C THR A 19 30.68 23.14 0.08
N GLY A 20 29.81 23.92 -0.57
CA GLY A 20 28.37 23.87 -0.37
C GLY A 20 27.74 22.56 -0.85
N GLU A 21 28.11 22.09 -2.05
CA GLU A 21 27.67 20.79 -2.58
C GLU A 21 28.14 19.63 -1.70
N ALA A 22 29.39 19.65 -1.24
CA ALA A 22 29.94 18.61 -0.38
C ALA A 22 29.20 18.54 0.97
N VAL A 23 28.92 19.70 1.59
CA VAL A 23 28.15 19.77 2.84
C VAL A 23 26.72 19.28 2.61
N ALA A 24 26.06 19.73 1.53
CA ALA A 24 24.72 19.27 1.18
C ALA A 24 24.68 17.76 0.95
N PHE A 25 25.67 17.19 0.25
CA PHE A 25 25.80 15.76 0.02
C PHE A 25 25.87 14.95 1.32
N TRP A 26 26.78 15.31 2.23
CA TRP A 26 26.94 14.57 3.48
C TRP A 26 25.74 14.68 4.42
N VAL A 27 25.15 15.87 4.53
CA VAL A 27 23.98 16.11 5.39
C VAL A 27 22.73 15.43 4.82
N LEU A 28 22.38 15.73 3.57
CA LEU A 28 21.19 15.18 2.94
C LEU A 28 21.35 13.68 2.69
N GLY A 29 22.56 13.19 2.41
CA GLY A 29 22.85 11.78 2.16
C GLY A 29 22.65 10.95 3.42
N ALA A 30 23.13 11.43 4.56
CA ALA A 30 22.86 10.81 5.86
C ALA A 30 21.35 10.79 6.16
N LEU A 31 20.63 11.90 5.90
CA LEU A 31 19.19 11.98 6.11
C LEU A 31 18.40 11.05 5.18
N ALA A 32 18.82 10.92 3.91
CA ALA A 32 18.22 10.00 2.94
C ALA A 32 18.41 8.54 3.37
N LEU A 33 19.59 8.19 3.91
CA LEU A 33 19.88 6.87 4.45
C LEU A 33 19.03 6.56 5.69
N ILE A 34 18.91 7.51 6.62
CA ILE A 34 18.01 7.40 7.78
C ILE A 34 16.57 7.19 7.30
N GLY A 35 16.14 7.94 6.28
CA GLY A 35 14.82 7.76 5.66
C GLY A 35 14.65 6.37 5.08
N ALA A 36 15.58 5.89 4.27
CA ALA A 36 15.51 4.55 3.66
C ALA A 36 15.47 3.42 4.70
N ILE A 37 16.27 3.53 5.78
CA ILE A 37 16.22 2.60 6.91
C ILE A 37 14.86 2.72 7.62
N GLY A 38 14.36 3.94 7.83
CA GLY A 38 13.06 4.22 8.43
C GLY A 38 11.89 3.58 7.67
N VAL A 39 11.93 3.55 6.34
CA VAL A 39 10.91 2.88 5.51
C VAL A 39 10.78 1.40 5.87
N VAL A 40 11.92 0.71 6.05
CA VAL A 40 11.96 -0.73 6.30
C VAL A 40 11.67 -1.08 7.76
N LEU A 41 12.11 -0.23 8.70
CA LEU A 41 11.98 -0.49 10.13
C LEU A 41 10.66 0.01 10.73
N ALA A 42 9.94 0.92 10.07
CA ALA A 42 8.71 1.48 10.59
C ALA A 42 7.58 0.44 10.64
N VAL A 43 7.07 0.20 11.85
CA VAL A 43 5.96 -0.73 12.10
C VAL A 43 4.63 -0.21 11.53
N ASN A 44 4.41 1.11 11.61
CA ASN A 44 3.21 1.71 11.04
C ASN A 44 3.46 2.13 9.60
N ALA A 45 2.59 1.68 8.69
CA ALA A 45 2.72 1.96 7.25
C ALA A 45 2.71 3.47 6.93
N VAL A 46 2.00 4.29 7.72
CA VAL A 46 2.00 5.75 7.56
C VAL A 46 3.39 6.35 7.84
N TYR A 47 4.07 5.93 8.91
CA TYR A 47 5.43 6.40 9.20
C TYR A 47 6.42 5.91 8.13
N SER A 48 6.29 4.66 7.69
CA SER A 48 7.10 4.12 6.57
C SER A 48 6.97 4.99 5.32
N ALA A 49 5.74 5.35 4.95
CA ALA A 49 5.48 6.20 3.79
C ALA A 49 6.00 7.63 3.96
N MET A 50 5.93 8.22 5.16
CA MET A 50 6.55 9.53 5.44
C MET A 50 8.07 9.52 5.31
N PHE A 51 8.74 8.46 5.78
CA PHE A 51 10.17 8.28 5.56
C PHE A 51 10.52 8.14 4.08
N LEU A 52 9.69 7.42 3.32
CA LEU A 52 9.88 7.27 1.87
C LEU A 52 9.71 8.63 1.16
N ALA A 53 8.71 9.42 1.54
CA ALA A 53 8.48 10.76 0.99
C ALA A 53 9.67 11.69 1.25
N MET A 54 10.22 11.67 2.47
CA MET A 54 11.43 12.41 2.82
C MET A 54 12.61 12.00 1.93
N THR A 55 12.86 10.71 1.75
CA THR A 55 13.94 10.21 0.87
C THR A 55 13.72 10.66 -0.59
N MET A 56 12.50 10.59 -1.12
CA MET A 56 12.19 11.00 -2.50
C MET A 56 12.44 12.50 -2.74
N ILE A 57 12.12 13.35 -1.77
CA ILE A 57 12.42 14.80 -1.84
C ILE A 57 13.93 15.03 -1.82
N ILE A 58 14.66 14.34 -0.94
CA ILE A 58 16.12 14.48 -0.87
C ILE A 58 16.78 14.04 -2.19
N LEU A 59 16.32 12.94 -2.79
CA LEU A 59 16.80 12.50 -4.10
C LEU A 59 16.52 13.54 -5.19
N ALA A 60 15.38 14.22 -5.15
CA ALA A 60 15.10 15.32 -6.07
C ALA A 60 16.11 16.46 -5.93
N VAL A 61 16.48 16.82 -4.69
CA VAL A 61 17.52 17.81 -4.42
C VAL A 61 18.88 17.34 -4.94
N PHE A 62 19.23 16.07 -4.78
CA PHE A 62 20.45 15.52 -5.39
C PHE A 62 20.45 15.58 -6.91
N TYR A 63 19.33 15.31 -7.58
CA TYR A 63 19.26 15.50 -9.02
C TYR A 63 19.51 16.96 -9.42
N MET A 64 18.96 17.93 -8.67
CA MET A 64 19.21 19.34 -8.95
C MET A 64 20.67 19.75 -8.72
N ILE A 65 21.30 19.25 -7.65
CA ILE A 65 22.71 19.51 -7.34
C ILE A 65 23.65 18.89 -8.39
N GLN A 66 23.27 17.75 -8.98
CA GLN A 66 24.03 17.06 -10.02
C GLN A 66 23.69 17.53 -11.45
N ASP A 67 23.20 18.77 -11.60
CA ASP A 67 22.83 19.39 -12.89
C ASP A 67 21.71 18.67 -13.67
N ALA A 68 20.93 17.80 -13.02
CA ALA A 68 19.79 17.09 -13.62
C ALA A 68 18.45 17.76 -13.24
N LEU A 69 18.30 19.05 -13.56
CA LEU A 69 17.17 19.87 -13.12
C LEU A 69 15.81 19.32 -13.55
N PHE A 70 15.67 18.88 -14.81
CA PHE A 70 14.40 18.33 -15.30
C PHE A 70 14.01 17.08 -14.53
N LEU A 71 14.98 16.17 -14.31
CA LEU A 71 14.74 14.93 -13.58
C LEU A 71 14.40 15.19 -12.11
N GLY A 72 15.04 16.19 -11.49
CA GLY A 72 14.69 16.65 -10.14
C GLY A 72 13.26 17.16 -10.03
N VAL A 73 12.79 17.97 -10.98
CA VAL A 73 11.39 18.46 -11.01
C VAL A 73 10.41 17.31 -11.21
N VAL A 74 10.68 16.40 -12.16
CA VAL A 74 9.85 15.21 -12.39
C VAL A 74 9.79 14.32 -11.14
N GLN A 75 10.90 14.19 -10.41
CA GLN A 75 10.95 13.45 -9.15
C GLN A 75 9.97 14.02 -8.11
N VAL A 76 9.91 15.34 -7.96
CA VAL A 76 8.97 15.99 -7.04
C VAL A 76 7.53 15.82 -7.51
N VAL A 77 7.25 16.10 -8.79
CA VAL A 77 5.87 16.10 -9.31
C VAL A 77 5.28 14.69 -9.38
N VAL A 78 6.03 13.72 -9.90
CA VAL A 78 5.52 12.37 -10.16
C VAL A 78 5.69 11.46 -8.96
N TYR A 79 6.91 11.30 -8.44
CA TYR A 79 7.16 10.35 -7.35
C TYR A 79 6.64 10.87 -6.01
N THR A 80 7.06 12.07 -5.61
CA THR A 80 6.61 12.65 -4.33
C THR A 80 5.16 13.17 -4.41
N GLY A 81 4.76 13.72 -5.55
CA GLY A 81 3.41 14.25 -5.75
C GLY A 81 2.37 13.16 -5.99
N ALA A 82 2.40 12.51 -7.16
CA ALA A 82 1.34 11.59 -7.56
C ALA A 82 1.44 10.20 -6.89
N VAL A 83 2.60 9.54 -7.01
CA VAL A 83 2.77 8.14 -6.60
C VAL A 83 2.68 8.00 -5.07
N MET A 84 3.39 8.86 -4.33
CA MET A 84 3.37 8.84 -2.88
C MET A 84 1.98 9.11 -2.31
N MET A 85 1.26 10.11 -2.85
CA MET A 85 -0.09 10.44 -2.38
C MET A 85 -1.06 9.29 -2.65
N LEU A 86 -0.97 8.64 -3.82
CA LEU A 86 -1.76 7.43 -4.11
C LEU A 86 -1.44 6.31 -3.12
N PHE A 87 -0.16 6.07 -2.84
CA PHE A 87 0.28 5.05 -1.89
C PHE A 87 -0.26 5.32 -0.48
N LEU A 88 -0.10 6.55 0.01
CA LEU A 88 -0.63 6.97 1.32
C LEU A 88 -2.15 6.81 1.40
N PHE A 89 -2.87 7.20 0.35
CA PHE A 89 -4.31 7.05 0.29
C PHE A 89 -4.74 5.57 0.34
N VAL A 90 -4.09 4.72 -0.44
CA VAL A 90 -4.37 3.27 -0.46
C VAL A 90 -4.06 2.64 0.89
N LEU A 91 -2.90 2.94 1.49
CA LEU A 91 -2.56 2.44 2.82
C LEU A 91 -3.58 2.86 3.88
N MET A 92 -4.05 4.10 3.81
CA MET A 92 -5.06 4.61 4.75
C MET A 92 -6.43 3.96 4.53
N LEU A 93 -6.82 3.69 3.28
CA LEU A 93 -8.08 3.02 2.95
C LEU A 93 -8.11 1.56 3.41
N ILE A 94 -6.98 0.84 3.30
CA ILE A 94 -6.90 -0.58 3.67
C ILE A 94 -7.09 -0.77 5.18
N GLY A 95 -6.86 0.27 5.99
CA GLY A 95 -6.91 0.17 7.44
C GLY A 95 -5.73 -0.65 7.96
N VAL A 96 -4.71 0.03 8.46
CA VAL A 96 -3.49 -0.62 8.93
C VAL A 96 -3.72 -1.11 10.36
N ASP A 97 -4.35 -2.27 10.53
CA ASP A 97 -4.44 -2.90 11.84
C ASP A 97 -3.03 -3.33 12.30
N SER A 98 -2.69 -2.89 13.49
CA SER A 98 -1.34 -2.94 14.03
C SER A 98 -0.95 -4.35 14.44
N ALA A 99 0.29 -4.71 14.10
CA ALA A 99 1.06 -5.85 14.57
C ALA A 99 0.60 -7.23 14.08
N GLU A 100 0.93 -7.55 12.83
CA GLU A 100 1.28 -8.93 12.48
C GLU A 100 2.35 -9.40 13.49
N SER A 101 2.07 -10.50 14.20
CA SER A 101 3.00 -11.06 15.16
C SER A 101 4.34 -11.31 14.47
N LEU A 102 5.44 -10.81 15.04
CA LEU A 102 6.83 -11.06 14.60
C LEU A 102 7.25 -12.53 14.81
N LYS A 103 6.31 -13.47 14.70
CA LYS A 103 6.54 -14.89 14.84
C LYS A 103 7.18 -15.35 13.53
N GLU A 104 8.49 -15.57 13.58
CA GLU A 104 9.23 -16.14 12.46
C GLU A 104 8.60 -17.49 12.09
N THR A 105 7.99 -17.56 10.90
CA THR A 105 7.49 -18.83 10.34
C THR A 105 8.64 -19.80 10.06
N LEU A 106 9.81 -19.24 9.74
CA LEU A 106 11.04 -19.97 9.43
C LEU A 106 12.18 -19.45 10.31
N HIS A 107 12.67 -20.30 11.21
CA HIS A 107 13.71 -19.93 12.18
C HIS A 107 14.97 -19.45 11.45
N GLY A 108 15.44 -18.25 11.80
CA GLY A 108 16.69 -17.69 11.25
C GLY A 108 16.52 -16.95 9.92
N GLN A 109 15.32 -16.84 9.37
CA GLN A 109 15.05 -16.07 8.14
C GLN A 109 15.52 -14.62 8.26
N ARG A 110 15.28 -13.98 9.41
CA ARG A 110 15.64 -12.57 9.62
C ARG A 110 17.15 -12.35 9.63
N ILE A 111 17.90 -13.27 10.23
CA ILE A 111 19.37 -13.24 10.24
C ILE A 111 19.90 -13.51 8.83
N ALA A 112 19.36 -14.50 8.12
CA ALA A 112 19.74 -14.79 6.74
C ALA A 112 19.47 -13.60 5.81
N ALA A 113 18.30 -12.94 5.94
CA ALA A 113 17.94 -11.75 5.18
C ALA A 113 18.88 -10.57 5.49
N ALA A 114 19.23 -10.36 6.77
CA ALA A 114 20.18 -9.33 7.17
C ALA A 114 21.58 -9.59 6.59
N LEU A 115 22.08 -10.82 6.69
CA LEU A 115 23.38 -11.21 6.11
C LEU A 115 23.39 -11.06 4.59
N ALA A 116 22.32 -11.48 3.91
CA ALA A 116 22.18 -11.32 2.47
C ALA A 116 22.14 -9.83 2.07
N GLY A 117 21.39 -9.00 2.81
CA GLY A 117 21.33 -7.56 2.58
C GLY A 117 22.67 -6.86 2.77
N VAL A 118 23.39 -7.17 3.85
CA VAL A 118 24.74 -6.65 4.10
C VAL A 118 25.73 -7.15 3.05
N GLY A 119 25.72 -8.44 2.73
CA GLY A 119 26.58 -9.03 1.71
C GLY A 119 26.37 -8.40 0.34
N PHE A 120 25.10 -8.18 -0.05
CA PHE A 120 24.75 -7.49 -1.28
C PHE A 120 25.22 -6.02 -1.27
N GLY A 121 25.05 -5.31 -0.15
CA GLY A 121 25.54 -3.94 0.02
C GLY A 121 27.06 -3.83 -0.14
N VAL A 122 27.82 -4.73 0.50
CA VAL A 122 29.29 -4.78 0.36
C VAL A 122 29.69 -5.06 -1.08
N LEU A 123 29.02 -6.01 -1.75
CA LEU A 123 29.28 -6.32 -3.15
C LEU A 123 29.03 -5.11 -4.06
N LEU A 124 27.94 -4.37 -3.85
CA LEU A 124 27.65 -3.15 -4.61
C LEU A 124 28.69 -2.06 -4.37
N ILE A 125 29.09 -1.83 -3.11
CA ILE A 125 30.13 -0.84 -2.79
C ILE A 125 31.46 -1.22 -3.45
N ALA A 126 31.85 -2.50 -3.41
CA ALA A 126 33.06 -2.98 -4.06
C ALA A 126 32.99 -2.82 -5.58
N ALA A 127 31.87 -3.17 -6.21
CA ALA A 127 31.66 -3.04 -7.65
C ALA A 127 31.70 -1.57 -8.11
N ILE A 128 31.03 -0.67 -7.37
CA ILE A 128 31.06 0.78 -7.64
C ILE A 128 32.46 1.32 -7.43
N GLY A 129 33.14 0.96 -6.33
CA GLY A 129 34.51 1.39 -6.05
C GLY A 129 35.52 0.95 -7.11
N ALA A 130 35.38 -0.27 -7.64
CA ALA A 130 36.19 -0.76 -8.76
C ALA A 130 35.93 0.04 -10.05
N GLY A 131 34.66 0.37 -10.34
CA GLY A 131 34.26 1.13 -11.53
C GLY A 131 34.55 2.63 -11.46
N ALA A 132 34.55 3.22 -10.26
CA ALA A 132 34.73 4.65 -10.01
C ALA A 132 36.15 5.17 -10.35
N THR A 133 37.09 4.28 -10.63
CA THR A 133 38.44 4.63 -11.11
C THR A 133 38.46 5.11 -12.56
N ARG A 134 37.38 4.87 -13.33
CA ARG A 134 37.19 5.40 -14.68
C ARG A 134 36.61 6.81 -14.52
N GLY A 135 37.34 7.82 -15.01
CA GLY A 135 37.06 9.24 -14.76
C GLY A 135 35.59 9.65 -14.90
N PHE A 136 35.20 10.67 -14.13
CA PHE A 136 33.84 11.20 -14.08
C PHE A 136 33.54 12.06 -15.32
N ALA A 137 32.54 11.66 -16.11
CA ALA A 137 32.18 12.37 -17.35
C ALA A 137 31.25 13.57 -17.14
N GLY A 138 30.69 13.78 -15.94
CA GLY A 138 29.77 14.88 -15.65
C GLY A 138 28.53 14.95 -16.55
N LEU A 139 27.72 15.99 -16.38
CA LEU A 139 26.55 16.28 -17.22
C LEU A 139 26.73 17.55 -18.08
N THR A 140 27.83 18.28 -17.94
CA THR A 140 28.05 19.58 -18.59
C THR A 140 27.92 19.52 -20.11
N THR A 141 28.57 18.56 -20.77
CA THR A 141 28.45 18.37 -22.22
C THR A 141 27.05 17.90 -22.64
N ALA A 142 26.44 17.01 -21.86
CA ALA A 142 25.09 16.52 -22.13
C ALA A 142 24.03 17.62 -22.00
N ASN A 143 24.28 18.60 -21.13
CA ASN A 143 23.36 19.70 -20.82
C ASN A 143 23.63 20.97 -21.64
N ALA A 144 24.58 20.95 -22.57
CA ALA A 144 25.00 22.15 -23.29
C ALA A 144 23.86 22.90 -24.01
N ASN A 145 22.84 22.16 -24.48
CA ASN A 145 21.67 22.71 -25.18
C ASN A 145 20.41 22.81 -24.30
N GLY A 146 20.54 22.59 -22.98
CA GLY A 146 19.42 22.45 -22.06
C GLY A 146 19.06 21.00 -21.74
N ASN A 147 18.68 20.77 -20.49
CA ASN A 147 18.44 19.44 -19.93
C ASN A 147 17.16 18.79 -20.50
N VAL A 148 16.14 19.62 -20.80
CA VAL A 148 14.86 19.16 -21.36
C VAL A 148 15.01 18.85 -22.86
N GLU A 149 15.64 19.75 -23.60
CA GLU A 149 15.86 19.68 -25.03
C GLU A 149 16.75 18.48 -25.39
N GLY A 150 17.84 18.29 -24.62
CA GLY A 150 18.72 17.12 -24.76
C GLY A 150 17.95 15.81 -24.54
N LEU A 151 17.16 15.73 -23.48
CA LEU A 151 16.38 14.52 -23.18
C LEU A 151 15.30 14.26 -24.24
N ALA A 152 14.60 15.30 -24.69
CA ALA A 152 13.60 15.21 -25.75
C ALA A 152 14.22 14.70 -27.06
N ALA A 153 15.38 15.23 -27.46
CA ALA A 153 16.09 14.76 -28.63
C ALA A 153 16.41 13.26 -28.54
N LEU A 154 16.87 12.77 -27.39
CA LEU A 154 17.17 11.35 -27.18
C LEU A 154 15.91 10.48 -27.18
N ILE A 155 14.83 10.92 -26.51
CA ILE A 155 13.56 10.21 -26.42
C ILE A 155 12.92 10.04 -27.81
N PHE A 156 12.87 11.12 -28.60
CA PHE A 156 12.20 11.11 -29.90
C PHE A 156 13.07 10.65 -31.07
N SER A 157 14.37 10.41 -30.86
CA SER A 157 15.25 9.82 -31.88
C SER A 157 15.64 8.38 -31.51
N ARG A 158 16.62 8.23 -30.62
CA ARG A 158 17.24 6.95 -30.29
C ARG A 158 16.31 6.04 -29.48
N TYR A 159 15.49 6.61 -28.60
CA TYR A 159 14.67 5.85 -27.65
C TYR A 159 13.17 5.85 -27.99
N VAL A 160 12.81 6.09 -29.25
CA VAL A 160 11.40 6.12 -29.69
C VAL A 160 10.65 4.84 -29.32
N TRP A 161 11.28 3.67 -29.47
CA TRP A 161 10.67 2.40 -29.09
C TRP A 161 10.44 2.26 -27.59
N ALA A 162 11.38 2.74 -26.76
CA ALA A 162 11.19 2.74 -25.31
C ALA A 162 10.05 3.68 -24.90
N PHE A 163 9.93 4.83 -25.57
CA PHE A 163 8.82 5.77 -25.38
C PHE A 163 7.46 5.16 -25.76
N GLU A 164 7.36 4.54 -26.93
CA GLU A 164 6.12 3.90 -27.41
C GLU A 164 5.70 2.74 -26.48
N LEU A 165 6.65 1.89 -26.07
CA LEU A 165 6.39 0.79 -25.14
C LEU A 165 5.93 1.30 -23.77
N THR A 166 6.52 2.39 -23.28
CA THR A 166 6.11 3.00 -22.01
C THR A 166 4.70 3.60 -22.13
N SER A 167 4.37 4.23 -23.26
CA SER A 167 3.03 4.76 -23.53
C SER A 167 1.98 3.64 -23.57
N ALA A 168 2.27 2.53 -24.27
CA ALA A 168 1.42 1.35 -24.30
C ALA A 168 1.24 0.72 -22.90
N LEU A 169 2.31 0.68 -22.09
CA LEU A 169 2.26 0.24 -20.70
C LEU A 169 1.33 1.11 -19.86
N LEU A 170 1.41 2.44 -19.99
CA LEU A 170 0.55 3.37 -19.25
C LEU A 170 -0.93 3.23 -19.63
N ILE A 171 -1.25 3.08 -20.91
CA ILE A 171 -2.62 2.83 -21.38
C ILE A 171 -3.12 1.51 -20.80
N THR A 172 -2.30 0.46 -20.87
CA THR A 172 -2.66 -0.88 -20.35
C THR A 172 -2.85 -0.85 -18.84
N ALA A 173 -1.98 -0.15 -18.10
CA ALA A 173 -2.10 0.01 -16.65
C ALA A 173 -3.38 0.78 -16.27
N ALA A 174 -3.73 1.84 -17.00
CA ALA A 174 -4.96 2.60 -16.76
C ALA A 174 -6.22 1.75 -17.00
N ILE A 175 -6.25 0.99 -18.10
CA ILE A 175 -7.35 0.05 -18.39
C ILE A 175 -7.41 -1.04 -17.33
N GLY A 176 -6.26 -1.63 -16.96
CA GLY A 176 -6.16 -2.66 -15.93
C GLY A 176 -6.66 -2.18 -14.57
N ALA A 177 -6.28 -0.98 -14.15
CA ALA A 177 -6.76 -0.36 -12.93
C ALA A 177 -8.28 -0.09 -12.98
N MET A 178 -8.80 0.40 -14.11
CA MET A 178 -10.24 0.62 -14.30
C MET A 178 -11.04 -0.67 -14.17
N VAL A 179 -10.61 -1.73 -14.86
CA VAL A 179 -11.27 -3.04 -14.84
C VAL A 179 -11.22 -3.64 -13.43
N LEU A 180 -10.08 -3.56 -12.75
CA LEU A 180 -9.92 -4.11 -11.40
C LEU A 180 -10.72 -3.34 -10.34
N ALA A 181 -10.84 -2.03 -10.49
CA ALA A 181 -11.66 -1.19 -9.60
C ALA A 181 -13.16 -1.27 -9.91
N HIS A 182 -13.55 -1.77 -11.09
CA HIS A 182 -14.95 -1.87 -11.47
C HIS A 182 -15.63 -3.02 -10.73
N ARG A 183 -16.42 -2.69 -9.70
CA ARG A 183 -17.33 -3.66 -9.07
C ARG A 183 -18.61 -3.76 -9.88
N GLU A 184 -18.73 -4.81 -10.68
CA GLU A 184 -20.03 -5.21 -11.23
C GLU A 184 -20.95 -5.66 -10.07
N ARG A 185 -22.09 -5.00 -9.94
CA ARG A 185 -23.17 -5.47 -9.07
C ARG A 185 -23.97 -6.51 -9.85
N PHE A 186 -23.69 -7.78 -9.61
CA PHE A 186 -24.37 -8.89 -10.29
C PHE A 186 -25.88 -8.96 -10.00
N GLU A 187 -26.34 -8.32 -8.92
CA GLU A 187 -27.76 -8.22 -8.60
C GLU A 187 -28.30 -6.81 -8.90
N ARG A 188 -29.41 -6.77 -9.64
CA ARG A 188 -30.20 -5.55 -9.79
C ARG A 188 -30.64 -5.09 -8.41
N ARG A 189 -30.36 -3.83 -8.06
CA ARG A 189 -30.86 -3.23 -6.80
C ARG A 189 -32.38 -3.38 -6.78
N LYS A 190 -32.90 -4.17 -5.85
CA LYS A 190 -34.34 -4.36 -5.69
C LYS A 190 -35.01 -3.02 -5.48
N THR A 191 -36.13 -2.79 -6.16
CA THR A 191 -36.90 -1.56 -5.97
C THR A 191 -37.59 -1.59 -4.60
N GLN A 192 -37.98 -0.41 -4.09
CA GLN A 192 -38.75 -0.34 -2.83
C GLN A 192 -40.03 -1.17 -2.87
N ARG A 193 -40.67 -1.26 -4.06
CA ARG A 193 -41.86 -2.08 -4.29
C ARG A 193 -41.55 -3.57 -4.19
N GLU A 194 -40.45 -4.03 -4.79
CA GLU A 194 -40.01 -5.44 -4.71
C GLU A 194 -39.66 -5.83 -3.27
N LEU A 195 -38.90 -4.99 -2.56
CA LEU A 195 -38.59 -5.19 -1.14
C LEU A 195 -39.86 -5.22 -0.26
N SER A 196 -40.86 -4.39 -0.58
CA SER A 196 -42.14 -4.41 0.11
C SER A 196 -42.90 -5.70 -0.19
N GLN A 197 -42.90 -6.19 -1.43
CA GLN A 197 -43.60 -7.43 -1.80
C GLN A 197 -42.97 -8.66 -1.14
N GLU A 198 -41.64 -8.78 -1.16
CA GLU A 198 -40.91 -9.86 -0.47
C GLU A 198 -41.23 -9.91 1.02
N ARG A 199 -41.48 -8.76 1.63
CA ARG A 199 -41.85 -8.65 3.03
C ARG A 199 -43.20 -9.31 3.36
N PHE A 200 -44.14 -9.32 2.41
CA PHE A 200 -45.48 -9.88 2.56
C PHE A 200 -45.65 -11.25 1.88
N GLN A 201 -44.61 -11.78 1.21
CA GLN A 201 -44.63 -13.14 0.67
C GLN A 201 -44.61 -14.18 1.81
N PRO A 202 -45.10 -15.41 1.56
CA PRO A 202 -45.03 -16.49 2.55
C PRO A 202 -43.58 -16.71 3.02
N GLY A 203 -43.33 -16.56 4.33
CA GLY A 203 -41.99 -16.63 4.93
C GLY A 203 -41.27 -15.27 5.08
N GLY A 204 -41.83 -14.18 4.55
CA GLY A 204 -41.39 -12.80 4.80
C GLY A 204 -41.89 -12.24 6.13
N HIS A 205 -41.32 -11.11 6.57
CA HIS A 205 -41.66 -10.47 7.84
C HIS A 205 -42.18 -9.03 7.64
N PRO A 206 -43.51 -8.78 7.73
CA PRO A 206 -44.14 -7.46 7.53
C PRO A 206 -43.54 -6.30 8.34
N THR A 207 -42.98 -6.62 9.49
CA THR A 207 -42.31 -5.69 10.40
C THR A 207 -40.80 -5.89 10.37
N PRO A 208 -39.99 -4.87 10.73
CA PRO A 208 -38.57 -5.05 10.99
C PRO A 208 -38.34 -6.18 11.99
N MET A 209 -37.23 -6.90 11.83
CA MET A 209 -36.83 -7.89 12.84
C MET A 209 -36.59 -7.18 14.17
N PRO A 210 -37.00 -7.80 15.30
CA PRO A 210 -36.71 -7.25 16.62
C PRO A 210 -35.19 -7.10 16.79
N SER A 211 -34.72 -5.99 17.35
CA SER A 211 -33.30 -5.85 17.65
C SER A 211 -32.87 -6.85 18.72
N PRO A 212 -31.61 -7.35 18.69
CA PRO A 212 -31.06 -8.17 19.77
C PRO A 212 -31.24 -7.52 21.14
N GLY A 213 -31.37 -8.33 22.19
CA GLY A 213 -31.41 -7.90 23.58
C GLY A 213 -32.67 -7.14 24.03
N VAL A 214 -33.65 -6.91 23.15
CA VAL A 214 -34.91 -6.22 23.53
C VAL A 214 -35.69 -7.07 24.53
N TYR A 215 -36.01 -6.48 25.69
CA TYR A 215 -36.62 -7.15 26.86
C TYR A 215 -35.81 -8.30 27.48
N ALA A 216 -34.59 -8.56 27.01
CA ALA A 216 -33.68 -9.49 27.65
C ALA A 216 -33.03 -8.86 28.89
N ARG A 217 -32.51 -9.70 29.79
CA ARG A 217 -31.79 -9.22 30.99
C ARG A 217 -30.46 -8.53 30.68
N HIS A 218 -29.94 -8.74 29.46
CA HIS A 218 -28.67 -8.19 29.00
C HIS A 218 -28.83 -7.59 27.61
N ASN A 219 -28.31 -6.38 27.42
CA ASN A 219 -28.32 -5.66 26.15
C ASN A 219 -27.03 -5.97 25.39
N ALA A 220 -27.00 -7.09 24.67
CA ALA A 220 -25.86 -7.52 23.87
C ALA A 220 -26.31 -8.02 22.49
N VAL A 221 -25.42 -7.94 21.50
CA VAL A 221 -25.71 -8.20 20.08
C VAL A 221 -25.88 -9.69 19.75
N ASP A 222 -25.42 -10.56 20.64
CA ASP A 222 -25.50 -12.01 20.61
C ASP A 222 -26.67 -12.56 21.45
N VAL A 223 -27.37 -11.70 22.20
CA VAL A 223 -28.48 -12.10 23.06
C VAL A 223 -29.81 -11.92 22.33
N ALA A 224 -30.62 -12.97 22.29
CA ALA A 224 -31.93 -12.93 21.68
C ALA A 224 -32.93 -12.05 22.46
N ALA A 225 -33.78 -11.34 21.73
CA ALA A 225 -34.89 -10.60 22.30
C ALA A 225 -35.89 -11.53 23.01
N LEU A 226 -36.48 -11.06 24.11
CA LEU A 226 -37.45 -11.80 24.89
C LEU A 226 -38.88 -11.51 24.37
N LEU A 227 -39.65 -12.56 24.14
CA LEU A 227 -41.05 -12.49 23.72
C LEU A 227 -41.98 -12.28 24.93
N PRO A 228 -43.23 -11.81 24.70
CA PRO A 228 -44.21 -11.62 25.78
C PRO A 228 -44.55 -12.89 26.58
N ASP A 229 -44.28 -14.07 26.01
CA ASP A 229 -44.45 -15.38 26.64
C ASP A 229 -43.22 -15.83 27.44
N GLY A 230 -42.15 -15.02 27.48
CA GLY A 230 -40.89 -15.32 28.16
C GLY A 230 -39.93 -16.20 27.36
N SER A 231 -40.24 -16.55 26.11
CA SER A 231 -39.34 -17.30 25.23
C SER A 231 -38.38 -16.37 24.46
N TYR A 232 -37.28 -16.93 23.93
CA TYR A 232 -36.30 -16.15 23.15
C TYR A 232 -36.64 -16.16 21.66
N SER A 233 -36.53 -14.99 21.01
CA SER A 233 -36.76 -14.82 19.58
C SER A 233 -35.49 -15.05 18.78
N GLU A 234 -35.38 -16.21 18.12
CA GLU A 234 -34.23 -16.51 17.24
C GLU A 234 -34.08 -15.53 16.07
N LEU A 235 -35.17 -14.90 15.63
CA LEU A 235 -35.18 -13.93 14.54
C LEU A 235 -34.45 -12.62 14.87
N SER A 236 -34.23 -12.35 16.16
CA SER A 236 -33.55 -11.13 16.61
C SER A 236 -32.02 -11.18 16.47
N VAL A 237 -31.43 -12.38 16.41
CA VAL A 237 -29.97 -12.58 16.37
C VAL A 237 -29.53 -13.10 15.01
N SER A 238 -28.43 -12.53 14.51
CA SER A 238 -27.81 -12.96 13.26
C SER A 238 -27.43 -14.45 13.30
N PRO A 239 -27.73 -15.24 12.24
CA PRO A 239 -27.35 -16.65 12.16
C PRO A 239 -25.87 -16.93 12.39
N ILE A 240 -24.99 -15.97 12.05
CA ILE A 240 -23.54 -16.07 12.24
C ILE A 240 -23.18 -16.07 13.74
N LEU A 241 -23.90 -15.26 14.53
CA LEU A 241 -23.68 -15.13 15.98
C LEU A 241 -24.28 -16.30 16.77
N ARG A 242 -25.23 -17.05 16.18
CA ARG A 242 -25.82 -18.25 16.81
C ARG A 242 -24.80 -19.37 17.03
N SER A 243 -23.67 -19.37 16.31
CA SER A 243 -22.64 -20.40 16.40
C SER A 243 -21.87 -20.44 17.74
N ARG A 244 -22.07 -19.44 18.62
CA ARG A 244 -21.37 -19.34 19.92
C ARG A 244 -22.26 -19.65 21.14
N GLY A 245 -23.49 -20.13 20.94
CA GLY A 245 -24.48 -20.31 22.02
C GLY A 245 -25.07 -18.96 22.41
N ALA A 246 -26.22 -18.62 21.82
CA ALA A 246 -26.87 -17.31 21.95
C ALA A 246 -27.64 -17.14 23.28
N ASP A 247 -27.48 -18.07 24.20
CA ASP A 247 -28.32 -18.25 25.38
C ASP A 247 -27.53 -18.50 26.67
N GLY A 248 -26.22 -18.81 26.61
CA GLY A 248 -25.47 -19.25 27.80
C GLY A 248 -26.03 -20.52 28.46
N GLU A 249 -27.08 -21.11 27.89
CA GLU A 249 -27.78 -22.33 28.27
C GLU A 249 -28.25 -22.96 26.95
N GLN A 250 -28.00 -24.25 26.76
CA GLN A 250 -28.14 -24.97 25.48
C GLN A 250 -29.51 -24.77 24.79
N THR A 251 -29.52 -24.28 23.54
CA THR A 251 -30.70 -24.43 22.68
C THR A 251 -30.89 -25.93 22.35
N PRO A 252 -32.03 -26.57 22.66
CA PRO A 252 -32.25 -27.95 22.26
C PRO A 252 -32.47 -27.99 20.75
N SER A 253 -31.53 -28.57 20.01
CA SER A 253 -31.67 -28.88 18.60
C SER A 253 -32.95 -29.67 18.36
N ARG A 254 -33.80 -29.19 17.45
CA ARG A 254 -35.04 -29.84 17.02
C ARG A 254 -34.75 -31.13 16.23
N GLN A 255 -34.33 -32.19 16.94
CA GLN A 255 -34.33 -33.58 16.46
C GLN A 255 -34.93 -34.48 17.54
N ALA A 256 -36.26 -34.49 17.61
CA ALA A 256 -37.02 -35.63 18.12
C ALA A 256 -38.42 -35.55 17.49
N SER A 257 -38.60 -36.27 16.38
CA SER A 257 -39.92 -36.52 15.80
C SER A 257 -40.76 -37.34 16.80
N PRO A 258 -42.08 -37.13 16.89
CA PRO A 258 -42.93 -37.86 17.82
C PRO A 258 -43.23 -39.27 17.29
N SER A 259 -42.80 -40.31 18.01
CA SER A 259 -43.33 -41.66 17.80
C SER A 259 -44.73 -41.73 18.41
N LEU A 260 -45.73 -41.58 17.56
CA LEU A 260 -47.13 -41.90 17.85
C LEU A 260 -47.32 -43.43 17.90
N SER A 261 -48.17 -43.86 18.83
CA SER A 261 -49.07 -45.02 18.75
C SER A 261 -48.52 -46.44 19.02
N GLN A 262 -48.86 -46.97 20.21
CA GLN A 262 -49.77 -48.11 20.46
C GLN A 262 -49.69 -48.40 21.98
N GLY A 263 -50.74 -48.50 22.80
CA GLY A 263 -52.10 -48.92 22.54
C GLY A 263 -52.35 -50.28 23.20
N GLY A 264 -52.89 -50.29 24.43
CA GLY A 264 -53.87 -51.30 24.85
C GLY A 264 -53.42 -52.52 25.69
N ALA A 265 -53.91 -52.51 26.93
CA ALA A 265 -54.71 -53.57 27.58
C ALA A 265 -54.07 -54.88 28.09
N SER A 266 -54.57 -55.23 29.29
CA SER A 266 -54.50 -56.46 30.11
C SER A 266 -53.17 -56.84 30.73
#